data_AF-A0A356U4U2-F1
#
_entry.id   AF-A0A356U4U2-F1
#
_cell.length_a   1.000
_cell.length_b   1.000
_cell.length_c   1.000
_cell.angle_alpha   90.00
_cell.angle_beta   90.00
_cell.angle_gamma   90.00
#
_symmetry.space_group_name_H-M   'P 1'
#
loop_
_entity.id
_entity.type
_entity.pdbx_description
1 polymer ?
#
loop_
_entity_poly.entity_id
_entity_poly.type
_entity_poly.pdbx_seq_one_letter_code
_entity_poly.pdbx_strand_id
1 'polypeptide(L)'
;MLDSVLVFSGLDPCGGAGISADIESINQFGVTPLPIVTTLTVQNTQSVKSTQTVDAQLITEQFNHLKEDVDFSVVKIGLLSSKSQIQTIASLLETCEALTIVLDPIISSSTNQQLLDEQALKSLKQELLPMVTVLTPNVAELNALSSTEDEQQAIESLPCEWVLLTTTDTSKNKIEHRLYHHAQCVERFTYTKLPGDYHGSGCTLSSTISALLASGVDVNIACKRALDYTYQSLLSAKSIGKMQYHPNRQAPK
;
A
#
# COMPACT_ATOMS: atom_id res chain seq x y z
N MET A 1 19.14 -8.23 10.37
CA MET A 1 17.74 -8.22 9.92
C MET A 1 17.04 -7.27 10.86
N LEU A 2 16.36 -6.26 10.33
CA LEU A 2 15.68 -5.26 11.17
C LEU A 2 14.25 -5.72 11.35
N ASP A 3 13.80 -5.74 12.60
CA ASP A 3 12.49 -6.28 12.96
C ASP A 3 11.42 -5.18 12.97
N SER A 4 11.56 -4.18 12.09
CA SER A 4 10.65 -3.03 12.03
C SER A 4 10.35 -2.56 10.60
N VAL A 5 9.17 -1.95 10.42
CA VAL A 5 8.73 -1.28 9.18
C VAL A 5 8.20 0.10 9.54
N LEU A 6 8.75 1.15 8.94
CA LEU A 6 8.16 2.49 9.03
C LEU A 6 6.93 2.57 8.14
N VAL A 7 5.81 3.05 8.67
CA VAL A 7 4.54 3.07 7.94
C VAL A 7 3.97 4.47 7.86
N PHE A 8 3.79 4.99 6.65
CA PHE A 8 3.03 6.21 6.38
C PHE A 8 1.67 5.83 5.80
N SER A 9 0.57 6.07 6.51
CA SER A 9 -0.76 5.65 6.04
C SER A 9 -1.89 6.43 6.69
N GLY A 10 -3.03 6.51 5.99
CA GLY A 10 -4.22 7.15 6.53
C GLY A 10 -4.90 6.32 7.63
N LEU A 11 -5.61 6.98 8.54
CA LEU A 11 -6.45 6.31 9.52
C LEU A 11 -7.83 5.99 8.93
N ASP A 12 -8.15 4.70 8.86
CA ASP A 12 -9.52 4.23 8.71
C ASP A 12 -10.16 4.02 10.11
N PRO A 13 -11.17 4.82 10.51
CA PRO A 13 -11.88 4.64 11.78
C PRO A 13 -12.70 3.34 11.87
N CYS A 14 -12.98 2.64 10.76
CA CYS A 14 -13.53 1.29 10.77
C CYS A 14 -12.49 0.19 11.01
N GLY A 15 -11.21 0.54 10.98
CA GLY A 15 -10.08 -0.37 11.14
C GLY A 15 -9.83 -1.31 9.96
N GLY A 16 -10.59 -1.22 8.88
CA GLY A 16 -10.54 -2.15 7.73
C GLY A 16 -9.40 -1.88 6.77
N ALA A 17 -8.98 -0.64 6.64
CA ALA A 17 -7.86 -0.25 5.79
C ALA A 17 -6.87 0.65 6.55
N GLY A 18 -5.95 1.26 5.80
CA GLY A 18 -5.03 2.26 6.33
C GLY A 18 -4.12 1.71 7.42
N ILE A 19 -3.73 2.60 8.34
CA ILE A 19 -2.75 2.31 9.40
C ILE A 19 -3.15 1.12 10.28
N SER A 20 -4.45 0.90 10.50
CA SER A 20 -4.95 -0.23 11.29
C SER A 20 -4.67 -1.57 10.58
N ALA A 21 -4.99 -1.65 9.29
CA ALA A 21 -4.70 -2.84 8.47
C ALA A 21 -3.20 -3.07 8.33
N ASP A 22 -2.42 -1.99 8.27
CA ASP A 22 -0.97 -2.05 8.19
C ASP A 22 -0.36 -2.65 9.46
N ILE A 23 -0.75 -2.14 10.63
CA ILE A 23 -0.31 -2.64 11.95
C ILE A 23 -0.68 -4.12 12.11
N GLU A 24 -1.93 -4.50 11.83
CA GLU A 24 -2.38 -5.88 11.94
C GLU A 24 -1.60 -6.83 11.02
N SER A 25 -1.37 -6.41 9.78
CA SER A 25 -0.64 -7.23 8.80
C SER A 25 0.81 -7.40 9.19
N ILE A 26 1.50 -6.32 9.58
CA ILE A 26 2.93 -6.36 9.93
C ILE A 26 3.16 -7.19 11.20
N ASN A 27 2.34 -7.01 12.23
CA ASN A 27 2.41 -7.80 13.47
C ASN A 27 2.22 -9.31 13.23
N GLN A 28 1.39 -9.70 12.24
CA GLN A 28 1.15 -11.11 11.93
C GLN A 28 2.41 -11.84 11.41
N PHE A 29 3.43 -11.10 10.97
CA PHE A 29 4.72 -11.63 10.53
C PHE A 29 5.83 -11.42 11.57
N GLY A 30 5.49 -11.02 12.80
CA GLY A 30 6.45 -10.85 13.90
C GLY A 30 7.34 -9.61 13.75
N VAL A 31 6.98 -8.68 12.86
CA VAL A 31 7.69 -7.43 12.60
C VAL A 31 6.98 -6.29 13.34
N THR A 32 7.74 -5.29 13.78
CA THR A 32 7.25 -4.13 14.53
C THR A 32 6.85 -2.99 13.59
N PRO A 33 5.56 -2.62 13.49
CA PRO A 33 5.18 -1.44 12.74
C PRO A 33 5.56 -0.16 13.51
N LEU A 34 6.12 0.82 12.81
CA LEU A 34 6.36 2.19 13.31
C LEU A 34 5.39 3.15 12.58
N PRO A 35 4.16 3.33 13.09
CA PRO A 35 3.12 4.03 12.37
C PRO A 35 3.23 5.56 12.47
N ILE A 36 3.16 6.25 11.33
CA ILE A 36 2.94 7.68 11.20
C ILE A 36 1.65 7.90 10.39
N VAL A 37 0.65 8.51 11.02
CA VAL A 37 -0.64 8.78 10.36
C VAL A 37 -0.51 9.98 9.42
N THR A 38 -0.89 9.80 8.16
CA THR A 38 -0.80 10.82 7.10
C THR A 38 -2.12 11.54 6.87
N THR A 39 -3.23 10.81 6.91
CA THR A 39 -4.55 11.35 6.57
C THR A 39 -5.58 10.80 7.53
N LEU A 40 -6.35 11.67 8.18
CA LEU A 40 -7.52 11.28 8.94
C LEU A 40 -8.73 11.21 8.00
N THR A 41 -9.53 10.16 8.10
CA THR A 41 -10.73 10.00 7.29
C THR A 41 -11.99 10.08 8.15
N VAL A 42 -13.01 10.76 7.64
CA VAL A 42 -14.39 10.64 8.12
C VAL A 42 -15.05 9.65 7.19
N GLN A 43 -14.99 8.37 7.54
CA GLN A 43 -15.55 7.30 6.71
C GLN A 43 -16.23 6.21 7.55
N ASN A 44 -16.98 5.37 6.87
CA ASN A 44 -17.46 4.11 7.41
C ASN A 44 -17.42 3.01 6.33
N THR A 45 -17.90 1.80 6.64
CA THR A 45 -17.95 0.66 5.69
C THR A 45 -18.71 0.89 4.36
N GLN A 46 -19.32 2.07 4.17
CA GLN A 46 -20.14 2.42 3.02
C GLN A 46 -19.55 3.52 2.16
N SER A 47 -18.85 4.48 2.75
CA SER A 47 -18.29 5.62 2.03
C SER A 47 -17.26 6.38 2.84
N VAL A 48 -16.42 7.10 2.12
CA VAL A 48 -15.62 8.20 2.66
C VAL A 48 -16.46 9.48 2.52
N LYS A 49 -16.49 10.33 3.54
CA LYS A 49 -17.23 11.60 3.51
C LYS A 49 -16.29 12.78 3.35
N SER A 50 -15.18 12.78 4.08
CA SER A 50 -14.15 13.80 4.00
C SER A 50 -12.83 13.26 4.52
N THR A 51 -11.75 13.94 4.18
CA THR A 51 -10.41 13.67 4.68
C THR A 51 -9.83 14.93 5.31
N GLN A 52 -8.91 14.74 6.24
CA GLN A 52 -8.10 15.79 6.84
C GLN A 52 -6.64 15.37 6.79
N THR A 53 -5.84 16.13 6.03
CA THR A 53 -4.39 15.92 5.95
C THR A 53 -3.77 16.22 7.30
N VAL A 54 -2.91 15.33 7.78
CA VAL A 54 -2.08 15.55 8.97
C VAL A 54 -0.98 16.55 8.63
N ASP A 55 -0.70 17.45 9.57
CA ASP A 55 0.28 18.50 9.40
C ASP A 55 1.69 17.95 9.08
N ALA A 56 2.37 18.59 8.12
CA ALA A 56 3.66 18.14 7.63
C ALA A 56 4.79 18.32 8.67
N GLN A 57 4.71 19.33 9.53
CA GLN A 57 5.66 19.52 10.61
C GLN A 57 5.51 18.41 11.65
N LEU A 58 4.27 18.04 12.00
CA LEU A 58 4.00 16.91 12.89
C LEU A 58 4.51 15.57 12.32
N ILE A 59 4.41 15.34 11.02
CA ILE A 59 4.99 14.16 10.35
C ILE A 59 6.53 14.18 10.47
N THR A 60 7.13 15.34 10.25
CA THR A 60 8.59 15.55 10.37
C THR A 60 9.09 15.25 11.79
N GLU A 61 8.40 15.77 12.80
CA GLU A 61 8.75 15.56 14.21
C GLU A 61 8.64 14.07 14.61
N GLN A 62 7.56 13.39 14.21
CA GLN A 62 7.39 11.96 14.46
C GLN A 62 8.48 11.13 13.77
N PHE A 63 8.76 11.41 12.50
CA PHE A 63 9.79 10.70 11.74
C PHE A 63 11.17 10.87 12.36
N ASN A 64 11.56 12.10 12.71
CA ASN A 64 12.87 12.36 13.30
C ASN A 64 13.03 11.64 14.64
N HIS A 65 12.00 11.67 15.49
CA HIS A 65 12.02 10.93 16.75
C HIS A 65 12.14 9.41 16.56
N LEU A 66 11.42 8.84 15.59
CA LEU A 66 11.52 7.40 15.30
C LEU A 66 12.89 7.04 14.70
N LYS A 67 13.40 7.86 13.78
CA LYS A 67 14.71 7.65 13.14
C LYS A 67 15.88 7.72 14.13
N GLU A 68 15.76 8.55 15.17
CA GLU A 68 16.78 8.66 16.21
C GLU A 68 16.78 7.47 17.19
N ASP A 69 15.67 6.75 17.32
CA ASP A 69 15.45 5.72 18.36
C ASP A 69 15.43 4.28 17.81
N VAL A 70 14.87 4.07 16.62
CA VAL A 70 14.63 2.73 16.05
C VAL A 70 15.19 2.61 14.64
N ASP A 71 16.10 1.65 14.44
CA ASP A 71 16.58 1.28 13.11
C ASP A 71 15.47 0.64 12.28
N PHE A 72 15.32 1.09 11.03
CA PHE A 72 14.46 0.48 10.01
C PHE A 72 15.12 0.57 8.63
N SER A 73 14.86 -0.41 7.77
CA SER A 73 15.31 -0.39 6.37
C SER A 73 14.16 -0.56 5.38
N VAL A 74 12.93 -0.74 5.86
CA VAL A 74 11.75 -0.90 5.02
C VAL A 74 10.71 0.14 5.39
N VAL A 75 10.17 0.79 4.37
CA VAL A 75 9.11 1.79 4.49
C VAL A 75 7.89 1.33 3.69
N LYS A 76 6.73 1.31 4.32
CA LYS A 76 5.44 1.15 3.66
C LYS A 76 4.76 2.50 3.55
N ILE A 77 4.32 2.86 2.36
CA ILE A 77 3.57 4.08 2.10
C ILE A 77 2.21 3.69 1.54
N GLY A 78 1.15 4.16 2.20
CA GLY A 78 -0.24 4.02 1.77
C GLY A 78 -0.85 5.37 1.44
N LEU A 79 -2.04 5.63 1.98
CA LEU A 79 -2.85 6.81 1.60
C LEU A 79 -2.12 8.11 1.94
N LEU A 80 -1.91 8.95 0.92
CA LEU A 80 -1.44 10.33 1.04
C LEU A 80 -2.53 11.27 0.51
N SER A 81 -2.61 12.50 1.03
CA SER A 81 -3.72 13.41 0.70
C SER A 81 -3.32 14.80 0.22
N SER A 82 -2.03 15.14 0.15
CA SER A 82 -1.59 16.43 -0.39
C SER A 82 -0.20 16.39 -1.00
N LYS A 83 0.04 17.32 -1.93
CA LYS A 83 1.37 17.63 -2.46
C LYS A 83 2.40 17.92 -1.36
N SER A 84 2.04 18.76 -0.38
CA SER A 84 2.96 19.13 0.70
C SER A 84 3.40 17.92 1.53
N GLN A 85 2.50 16.99 1.79
CA GLN A 85 2.79 15.76 2.50
C GLN A 85 3.71 14.85 1.71
N ILE A 86 3.46 14.66 0.41
CA ILE A 86 4.32 13.88 -0.48
C ILE A 86 5.73 14.46 -0.49
N GLN A 87 5.84 15.78 -0.66
CA GLN A 87 7.10 16.53 -0.62
C GLN A 87 7.89 16.32 0.66
N THR A 88 7.21 16.45 1.80
CA THR A 88 7.81 16.23 3.12
C THR A 88 8.29 14.79 3.26
N ILE A 89 7.45 13.79 2.94
CA ILE A 89 7.82 12.38 3.09
C ILE A 89 9.00 12.04 2.17
N ALA A 90 8.98 12.45 0.89
CA ALA A 90 10.10 12.23 -0.03
C ALA A 90 11.40 12.83 0.54
N SER A 91 11.36 14.09 0.98
CA SER A 91 12.52 14.78 1.57
C SER A 91 13.06 14.05 2.81
N LEU A 92 12.18 13.54 3.67
CA LEU A 92 12.56 12.78 4.87
C LEU A 92 13.25 11.47 4.49
N LEU A 93 12.70 10.74 3.52
CA LEU A 93 13.25 9.45 3.07
C LEU A 93 14.58 9.60 2.35
N GLU A 94 14.83 10.72 1.65
CA GLU A 94 16.13 11.03 1.04
C GLU A 94 17.26 11.16 2.07
N THR A 95 16.93 11.46 3.33
CA THR A 95 17.94 11.53 4.41
C THR A 95 18.35 10.16 4.95
N CYS A 96 17.76 9.08 4.45
CA CYS A 96 18.05 7.71 4.88
C CYS A 96 18.82 6.97 3.79
N GLU A 97 19.80 6.17 4.20
CA GLU A 97 20.55 5.32 3.28
C GLU A 97 19.86 3.96 3.12
N ALA A 98 19.88 3.41 1.89
CA ALA A 98 19.50 2.02 1.59
C ALA A 98 18.09 1.60 2.06
N LEU A 99 17.07 2.42 1.82
CA LEU A 99 15.68 2.06 2.09
C LEU A 99 15.07 1.17 0.99
N THR A 100 14.32 0.17 1.42
CA THR A 100 13.36 -0.55 0.58
C THR A 100 11.98 0.08 0.75
N ILE A 101 11.43 0.69 -0.29
CA ILE A 101 10.15 1.40 -0.22
C ILE A 101 9.08 0.59 -0.96
N VAL A 102 8.01 0.24 -0.22
CA VAL A 102 6.79 -0.37 -0.77
C VAL A 102 5.70 0.69 -0.81
N LEU A 103 5.22 1.01 -2.01
CA LEU A 103 4.17 2.01 -2.21
C LEU A 103 2.88 1.35 -2.71
N ASP A 104 1.82 1.52 -1.93
CA ASP A 104 0.43 1.33 -2.32
C ASP A 104 -0.14 2.70 -2.73
N PRO A 105 -0.29 2.99 -4.03
CA PRO A 105 -0.47 4.36 -4.50
C PRO A 105 -1.84 4.99 -4.15
N ILE A 106 -2.85 4.18 -3.83
CA ILE A 106 -4.20 4.55 -3.35
C ILE A 106 -4.69 5.89 -3.95
N ILE A 107 -5.03 5.89 -5.23
CA ILE A 107 -5.42 7.12 -5.95
C ILE A 107 -6.91 7.44 -5.73
N SER A 108 -7.74 6.40 -5.62
CA SER A 108 -9.16 6.48 -5.35
C SER A 108 -9.55 5.57 -4.19
N SER A 109 -10.64 5.92 -3.51
CA SER A 109 -11.19 5.05 -2.46
C SER A 109 -11.82 3.81 -3.09
N SER A 110 -12.02 2.77 -2.28
CA SER A 110 -12.80 1.59 -2.67
C SER A 110 -14.26 1.89 -3.06
N THR A 111 -14.72 3.14 -2.85
CA THR A 111 -16.05 3.64 -3.24
C THR A 111 -15.96 4.68 -4.36
N ASN A 112 -14.86 4.67 -5.14
CA ASN A 112 -14.59 5.54 -6.28
C ASN A 112 -14.55 7.05 -5.97
N GLN A 113 -14.25 7.43 -4.73
CA GLN A 113 -13.99 8.83 -4.41
C GLN A 113 -12.53 9.14 -4.70
N GLN A 114 -12.26 10.20 -5.46
CA GLN A 114 -10.90 10.67 -5.70
C GLN A 114 -10.27 11.14 -4.38
N LEU A 115 -9.14 10.54 -3.99
CA LEU A 115 -8.44 10.84 -2.73
C LEU A 115 -7.21 11.74 -2.95
N LEU A 116 -6.57 11.62 -4.12
CA LEU A 116 -5.49 12.50 -4.55
C LEU A 116 -5.98 13.48 -5.62
N ASP A 117 -5.75 14.77 -5.38
CA ASP A 117 -5.92 15.78 -6.43
C ASP A 117 -4.78 15.68 -7.48
N GLU A 118 -4.95 16.38 -8.60
CA GLU A 118 -3.97 16.35 -9.71
C GLU A 118 -2.57 16.83 -9.29
N GLN A 119 -2.49 17.78 -8.35
CA GLN A 119 -1.21 18.32 -7.89
C GLN A 119 -0.47 17.30 -7.02
N ALA A 120 -1.19 16.62 -6.15
CA ALA A 120 -0.67 15.56 -5.32
C ALA A 120 -0.25 14.35 -6.16
N LEU A 121 -1.07 13.95 -7.15
CA LEU A 121 -0.69 12.89 -8.09
C LEU A 121 0.57 13.25 -8.88
N LYS A 122 0.72 14.51 -9.32
CA LYS A 122 1.94 14.96 -9.99
C LYS A 122 3.16 14.87 -9.08
N SER A 123 3.07 15.32 -7.84
CA SER A 123 4.17 15.20 -6.87
C SER A 123 4.48 13.73 -6.54
N LEU A 124 3.47 12.86 -6.44
CA LEU A 124 3.68 11.42 -6.25
C LEU A 124 4.58 10.85 -7.36
N LYS A 125 4.26 11.17 -8.62
CA LYS A 125 5.02 10.71 -9.79
C LYS A 125 6.43 11.27 -9.85
N GLN A 126 6.60 12.56 -9.52
CA GLN A 126 7.87 13.25 -9.71
C GLN A 126 8.85 13.05 -8.56
N GLU A 127 8.35 12.87 -7.35
CA GLU A 127 9.15 12.98 -6.13
C GLU A 127 9.24 11.65 -5.39
N LEU A 128 8.15 10.87 -5.34
CA LEU A 128 8.13 9.62 -4.57
C LEU A 128 8.39 8.38 -5.42
N LEU A 129 7.73 8.24 -6.59
CA LEU A 129 7.90 7.07 -7.46
C LEU A 129 9.37 6.74 -7.79
N PRO A 130 10.27 7.70 -8.05
CA PRO A 130 11.68 7.40 -8.34
C PRO A 130 12.43 6.69 -7.20
N MET A 131 11.92 6.76 -5.97
CA MET A 131 12.50 6.13 -4.78
C MET A 131 11.90 4.75 -4.50
N VAL A 132 10.79 4.39 -5.16
CA VAL A 132 10.01 3.18 -4.83
C VAL A 132 10.70 1.93 -5.35
N THR A 133 10.91 0.98 -4.44
CA THR A 133 11.42 -0.36 -4.77
C THR A 133 10.30 -1.25 -5.32
N VAL A 134 9.16 -1.32 -4.61
CA VAL A 134 8.01 -2.15 -4.97
C VAL A 134 6.74 -1.29 -5.03
N LEU A 135 6.17 -1.15 -6.22
CA LEU A 135 4.86 -0.52 -6.42
C LEU A 135 3.77 -1.58 -6.50
N THR A 136 2.62 -1.37 -5.86
CA THR A 136 1.49 -2.32 -5.87
C THR A 136 0.20 -1.71 -6.44
N PRO A 137 0.17 -1.25 -7.71
CA PRO A 137 -1.02 -0.60 -8.25
C PRO A 137 -2.08 -1.64 -8.63
N ASN A 138 -3.36 -1.25 -8.62
CA ASN A 138 -4.39 -1.92 -9.44
C ASN A 138 -4.37 -1.38 -10.89
N VAL A 139 -5.23 -1.92 -11.77
CA VAL A 139 -5.26 -1.50 -13.19
C VAL A 139 -5.67 -0.04 -13.34
N ALA A 140 -6.70 0.40 -12.60
CA ALA A 140 -7.12 1.80 -12.63
C ALA A 140 -6.01 2.76 -12.15
N GLU A 141 -5.26 2.37 -11.11
CA GLU A 141 -4.14 3.13 -10.58
C GLU A 141 -2.96 3.14 -11.55
N LEU A 142 -2.63 2.02 -12.19
CA LEU A 142 -1.60 1.96 -13.22
C LEU A 142 -1.90 2.95 -14.35
N ASN A 143 -3.14 2.98 -14.82
CA ASN A 143 -3.58 3.90 -15.86
C ASN A 143 -3.50 5.37 -15.40
N ALA A 144 -3.83 5.66 -14.14
CA ALA A 144 -3.68 7.00 -13.58
C ALA A 144 -2.21 7.40 -13.39
N LEU A 145 -1.32 6.43 -13.15
CA LEU A 145 0.13 6.65 -13.01
C LEU A 145 0.83 6.81 -14.36
N SER A 146 0.30 6.21 -15.43
CA SER A 146 0.85 6.31 -16.78
C SER A 146 0.10 7.32 -17.66
N SER A 147 0.59 7.51 -18.89
CA SER A 147 -0.07 8.27 -19.97
C SER A 147 -0.72 7.35 -21.02
N THR A 148 -0.71 6.04 -20.80
CA THR A 148 -1.24 5.02 -21.70
C THR A 148 -2.02 3.97 -20.91
N GLU A 149 -3.00 3.35 -21.57
CA GLU A 149 -3.77 2.22 -21.05
C GLU A 149 -3.18 0.87 -21.50
N ASP A 150 -2.17 0.88 -22.38
CA ASP A 150 -1.41 -0.32 -22.70
C ASP A 150 -0.55 -0.72 -21.49
N GLU A 151 -0.83 -1.88 -20.92
CA GLU A 151 -0.21 -2.33 -19.68
C GLU A 151 1.32 -2.39 -19.77
N GLN A 152 1.88 -2.90 -20.88
CA GLN A 152 3.32 -3.04 -21.02
C GLN A 152 4.00 -1.67 -21.11
N GLN A 153 3.47 -0.77 -21.95
CA GLN A 153 3.98 0.59 -22.05
C GLN A 153 3.80 1.38 -20.73
N ALA A 154 2.71 1.13 -20.02
CA ALA A 154 2.46 1.75 -18.72
C ALA A 154 3.50 1.32 -17.69
N ILE A 155 3.79 0.02 -17.60
CA ILE A 155 4.84 -0.52 -16.73
C ILE A 155 6.22 0.03 -17.13
N GLU A 156 6.55 0.07 -18.42
CA GLU A 156 7.83 0.62 -18.92
C GLU A 156 8.01 2.10 -18.60
N SER A 157 6.92 2.85 -18.43
CA SER A 157 6.97 4.28 -18.09
C SER A 157 7.24 4.56 -16.60
N LEU A 158 7.15 3.55 -15.73
CA LEU A 158 7.33 3.71 -14.28
C LEU A 158 8.81 3.57 -13.90
N PRO A 159 9.35 4.43 -13.02
CA PRO A 159 10.74 4.36 -12.57
C PRO A 159 10.99 3.31 -11.48
N CYS A 160 10.04 2.40 -11.23
CA CYS A 160 10.09 1.44 -10.13
C CYS A 160 10.79 0.14 -10.56
N GLU A 161 11.62 -0.41 -9.70
CA GLU A 161 12.31 -1.68 -9.96
C GLU A 161 11.32 -2.84 -10.07
N TRP A 162 10.39 -2.92 -9.11
CA TRP A 162 9.36 -3.94 -9.04
C TRP A 162 7.98 -3.32 -9.11
N VAL A 163 7.10 -3.95 -9.89
CA VAL A 163 5.68 -3.60 -9.93
C VAL A 163 4.84 -4.87 -9.80
N LEU A 164 4.06 -4.96 -8.73
CA LEU A 164 3.04 -6.00 -8.56
C LEU A 164 1.68 -5.45 -8.99
N LEU A 165 1.32 -5.68 -10.25
CA LEU A 165 0.04 -5.27 -10.79
C LEU A 165 -1.08 -6.18 -10.26
N THR A 166 -2.03 -5.58 -9.54
CA THR A 166 -3.26 -6.25 -9.13
C THR A 166 -4.38 -6.04 -10.16
N THR A 167 -5.20 -7.06 -10.39
CA THR A 167 -6.19 -7.07 -11.51
C THR A 167 -7.61 -7.38 -11.02
N THR A 168 -7.84 -7.24 -9.71
CA THR A 168 -9.12 -7.55 -9.06
C THR A 168 -10.27 -6.68 -9.57
N ASP A 169 -9.98 -5.44 -9.94
CA ASP A 169 -10.91 -4.42 -10.46
C ASP A 169 -11.45 -4.74 -11.87
N THR A 170 -10.64 -5.39 -12.71
CA THR A 170 -10.99 -5.75 -14.09
C THR A 170 -11.39 -7.22 -14.26
N SER A 171 -11.09 -8.07 -13.28
CA SER A 171 -11.36 -9.51 -13.31
C SER A 171 -12.81 -9.87 -12.97
N LYS A 172 -13.37 -10.86 -13.66
CA LYS A 172 -14.73 -11.39 -13.39
C LYS A 172 -14.74 -12.58 -12.44
N ASN A 173 -14.11 -13.69 -12.84
CA ASN A 173 -14.15 -14.97 -12.09
C ASN A 173 -12.76 -15.45 -11.67
N LYS A 174 -11.76 -15.22 -12.52
CA LYS A 174 -10.36 -15.53 -12.24
C LYS A 174 -9.58 -14.24 -12.24
N ILE A 175 -8.75 -14.08 -11.23
CA ILE A 175 -7.80 -12.98 -11.09
C ILE A 175 -6.44 -13.51 -11.52
N GLU A 176 -5.69 -12.69 -12.25
CA GLU A 176 -4.28 -12.95 -12.55
C GLU A 176 -3.47 -11.71 -12.20
N HIS A 177 -2.77 -11.74 -11.06
CA HIS A 177 -1.81 -10.72 -10.69
C HIS A 177 -0.49 -10.95 -11.44
N ARG A 178 0.22 -9.87 -11.76
CA ARG A 178 1.45 -9.93 -12.55
C ARG A 178 2.57 -9.20 -11.83
N LEU A 179 3.70 -9.87 -11.65
CA LEU A 179 4.90 -9.27 -11.08
C LEU A 179 5.87 -8.92 -12.20
N TYR A 180 6.28 -7.66 -12.22
CA TYR A 180 7.28 -7.14 -13.14
C TYR A 180 8.56 -6.82 -12.38
N HIS A 181 9.70 -7.16 -12.98
CA HIS A 181 11.04 -6.71 -12.57
C HIS A 181 11.69 -6.01 -13.76
N HIS A 182 12.08 -4.74 -13.60
CA HIS A 182 12.60 -3.91 -14.70
C HIS A 182 11.72 -3.99 -15.98
N ALA A 183 10.41 -3.81 -15.78
CA ALA A 183 9.38 -3.90 -16.83
C ALA A 183 9.23 -5.26 -17.55
N GLN A 184 9.91 -6.31 -17.08
CA GLN A 184 9.71 -7.68 -17.57
C GLN A 184 8.78 -8.45 -16.65
N CYS A 185 7.72 -9.06 -17.20
CA CYS A 185 6.81 -9.91 -16.42
C CYS A 185 7.53 -11.21 -16.05
N VAL A 186 7.92 -11.35 -14.78
CA VAL A 186 8.68 -12.49 -14.26
C VAL A 186 7.79 -13.57 -13.66
N GLU A 187 6.63 -13.19 -13.08
CA GLU A 187 5.69 -14.14 -12.47
C GLU A 187 4.23 -13.74 -12.70
N ARG A 188 3.35 -14.74 -12.73
CA ARG A 188 1.88 -14.59 -12.80
C ARG A 188 1.23 -15.40 -11.69
N PHE A 189 0.31 -14.80 -10.96
CA PHE A 189 -0.36 -15.42 -9.81
C PHE A 189 -1.87 -15.47 -10.03
N THR A 190 -2.44 -16.66 -10.06
CA THR A 190 -3.87 -16.85 -10.34
C THR A 190 -4.67 -17.20 -9.10
N TYR A 191 -5.83 -16.56 -8.93
CA TYR A 191 -6.78 -16.82 -7.84
C TYR A 191 -8.22 -16.86 -8.37
N THR A 192 -9.10 -17.58 -7.67
CA THR A 192 -10.55 -17.43 -7.90
C THR A 192 -11.03 -16.15 -7.24
N LYS A 193 -11.71 -15.27 -7.99
CA LYS A 193 -12.30 -14.04 -7.43
C LYS A 193 -13.36 -14.40 -6.40
N LEU A 194 -13.17 -13.91 -5.17
CA LEU A 194 -14.15 -14.09 -4.11
C LEU A 194 -15.35 -13.16 -4.35
N PRO A 195 -16.58 -13.62 -4.05
CA PRO A 195 -17.76 -12.77 -4.17
C PRO A 195 -17.78 -11.70 -3.06
N GLY A 196 -18.37 -10.55 -3.37
CA GLY A 196 -18.51 -9.42 -2.45
C GLY A 196 -17.40 -8.38 -2.56
N ASP A 197 -17.57 -7.30 -1.81
CA ASP A 197 -16.66 -6.17 -1.78
C ASP A 197 -15.86 -6.18 -0.48
N TYR A 198 -14.55 -5.96 -0.59
CA TYR A 198 -13.62 -6.02 0.53
C TYR A 198 -12.95 -4.67 0.76
N HIS A 199 -12.83 -4.27 2.01
CA HIS A 199 -12.17 -3.02 2.40
C HIS A 199 -10.78 -3.30 2.97
N GLY A 200 -9.73 -2.75 2.34
CA GLY A 200 -8.35 -2.83 2.83
C GLY A 200 -7.54 -4.05 2.40
N SER A 201 -7.93 -4.76 1.34
CA SER A 201 -7.12 -5.83 0.75
C SER A 201 -5.77 -5.33 0.21
N GLY A 202 -5.75 -4.14 -0.40
CA GLY A 202 -4.52 -3.50 -0.89
C GLY A 202 -3.55 -3.16 0.25
N CYS A 203 -4.06 -2.56 1.33
CA CYS A 203 -3.25 -2.27 2.53
C CYS A 203 -2.71 -3.55 3.18
N THR A 204 -3.53 -4.61 3.26
CA THR A 204 -3.06 -5.92 3.75
C THR A 204 -1.92 -6.46 2.89
N LEU A 205 -2.07 -6.39 1.56
CA LEU A 205 -1.08 -6.89 0.61
C LEU A 205 0.25 -6.14 0.73
N SER A 206 0.23 -4.81 0.58
CA SER A 206 1.44 -3.98 0.60
C SER A 206 2.15 -4.07 1.95
N SER A 207 1.42 -4.05 3.07
CA SER A 207 2.02 -4.17 4.41
C SER A 207 2.59 -5.56 4.69
N THR A 208 1.99 -6.62 4.15
CA THR A 208 2.56 -7.96 4.24
C THR A 208 3.84 -8.10 3.42
N ILE A 209 3.90 -7.49 2.23
CA ILE A 209 5.13 -7.41 1.44
C ILE A 209 6.21 -6.71 2.27
N SER A 210 5.92 -5.53 2.83
CA SER A 210 6.89 -4.79 3.66
C SER A 210 7.43 -5.61 4.83
N ALA A 211 6.57 -6.33 5.56
CA ALA A 211 7.01 -7.16 6.68
C ALA A 211 7.92 -8.33 6.23
N LEU A 212 7.59 -8.97 5.11
CA LEU A 212 8.42 -10.04 4.54
C LEU A 212 9.78 -9.52 4.05
N LEU A 213 9.81 -8.35 3.42
CA LEU A 213 11.06 -7.70 2.99
C LEU A 213 11.93 -7.30 4.19
N ALA A 214 11.33 -6.80 5.27
CA ALA A 214 12.05 -6.49 6.52
C ALA A 214 12.69 -7.75 7.12
N SER A 215 11.99 -8.89 6.97
CA SER A 215 12.46 -10.23 7.33
C SER A 215 13.45 -10.84 6.32
N GLY A 216 13.96 -10.08 5.35
CA GLY A 216 14.95 -10.51 4.37
C GLY A 216 14.45 -11.52 3.33
N VAL A 217 13.15 -11.59 3.09
CA VAL A 217 12.57 -12.44 2.03
C VAL A 217 12.70 -11.74 0.68
N ASP A 218 13.12 -12.47 -0.36
CA ASP A 218 13.22 -11.94 -1.73
C ASP A 218 11.85 -11.44 -2.26
N VAL A 219 11.87 -10.39 -3.10
CA VAL A 219 10.65 -9.68 -3.55
C VAL A 219 9.62 -10.61 -4.19
N ASN A 220 10.04 -11.52 -5.08
CA ASN A 220 9.12 -12.43 -5.75
C ASN A 220 8.43 -13.39 -4.76
N ILE A 221 9.19 -13.92 -3.80
CA ILE A 221 8.66 -14.78 -2.72
C ILE A 221 7.75 -13.95 -1.79
N ALA A 222 8.15 -12.72 -1.47
CA ALA A 222 7.37 -11.81 -0.63
C ALA A 222 6.02 -11.49 -1.28
N CYS A 223 5.99 -11.13 -2.56
CA CYS A 223 4.77 -10.88 -3.32
C CYS A 223 3.84 -12.11 -3.35
N LYS A 224 4.38 -13.30 -3.63
CA LYS A 224 3.59 -14.54 -3.64
C LYS A 224 2.96 -14.81 -2.27
N ARG A 225 3.76 -14.79 -1.19
CA ARG A 225 3.28 -15.05 0.18
C ARG A 225 2.28 -14.00 0.65
N ALA A 226 2.51 -12.73 0.29
CA ALA A 226 1.60 -11.65 0.63
C ALA A 226 0.25 -11.75 -0.09
N LEU A 227 0.25 -12.16 -1.37
CA LEU A 227 -0.99 -12.47 -2.10
C LEU A 227 -1.74 -13.65 -1.47
N ASP A 228 -1.03 -14.72 -1.10
CA ASP A 228 -1.63 -15.89 -0.44
C ASP A 228 -2.25 -15.51 0.90
N TYR A 229 -1.50 -14.78 1.74
CA TYR A 229 -1.98 -14.30 3.02
C TYR A 229 -3.19 -13.37 2.87
N THR A 230 -3.12 -12.42 1.93
CA THR A 230 -4.24 -11.54 1.62
C THR A 230 -5.47 -12.37 1.24
N TYR A 231 -5.33 -13.34 0.33
CA TYR A 231 -6.43 -14.22 -0.05
C TYR A 231 -7.06 -14.96 1.14
N GLN A 232 -6.23 -15.50 2.06
CA GLN A 232 -6.72 -16.16 3.28
C GLN A 232 -7.45 -15.21 4.22
N SER A 233 -6.96 -13.98 4.37
CA SER A 233 -7.63 -12.95 5.18
C SER A 233 -9.00 -12.57 4.62
N LEU A 234 -9.17 -12.63 3.29
CA LEU A 234 -10.43 -12.38 2.61
C LEU A 234 -11.41 -13.56 2.74
N LEU A 235 -10.92 -14.80 2.68
CA LEU A 235 -11.74 -16.00 2.90
C LEU A 235 -12.40 -16.02 4.28
N SER A 236 -11.70 -15.51 5.30
CA SER A 236 -12.19 -15.43 6.68
C SER A 236 -12.70 -14.04 7.07
N ALA A 237 -12.94 -13.18 6.08
CA ALA A 237 -13.36 -11.79 6.30
C ALA A 237 -14.68 -11.69 7.07
N LYS A 238 -14.82 -10.63 7.86
CA LYS A 238 -15.96 -10.38 8.73
C LYS A 238 -16.77 -9.21 8.21
N SER A 239 -18.10 -9.31 8.31
CA SER A 239 -18.97 -8.15 8.11
C SER A 239 -19.04 -7.38 9.43
N ILE A 240 -18.43 -6.20 9.48
CA ILE A 240 -18.48 -5.30 10.66
C ILE A 240 -19.50 -4.17 10.48
N GLY A 241 -20.04 -4.02 9.26
CA GLY A 241 -20.94 -2.96 8.86
C GLY A 241 -21.87 -3.41 7.74
N LYS A 242 -22.33 -2.47 6.93
CA LYS A 242 -23.48 -2.72 6.03
C LYS A 242 -23.11 -3.17 4.62
N MET A 243 -21.88 -2.94 4.16
CA MET A 243 -21.50 -3.22 2.77
C MET A 243 -20.20 -4.01 2.69
N GLN A 244 -19.05 -3.40 2.98
CA GLN A 244 -17.76 -4.04 2.71
C GLN A 244 -17.36 -5.02 3.82
N TYR A 245 -16.79 -6.16 3.41
CA TYR A 245 -16.17 -7.14 4.29
C TYR A 245 -14.78 -6.69 4.72
N HIS A 246 -14.46 -6.93 5.98
CA HIS A 246 -13.20 -6.57 6.61
C HIS A 246 -12.28 -7.80 6.65
N PRO A 247 -11.09 -7.77 6.02
CA PRO A 247 -10.15 -8.89 6.00
C PRO A 247 -9.76 -9.33 7.40
N ASN A 248 -9.90 -10.61 7.72
CA ASN A 248 -9.50 -11.11 9.03
C ASN A 248 -8.00 -11.43 9.04
N ARG A 249 -7.21 -10.51 9.61
CA ARG A 249 -5.74 -10.57 9.64
C ARG A 249 -5.16 -11.30 10.85
N GLN A 250 -6.02 -11.97 11.61
CA GLN A 250 -5.57 -12.83 12.71
C GLN A 250 -5.10 -14.17 12.15
N ALA A 251 -4.05 -14.74 12.75
CA ALA A 251 -3.60 -16.08 12.44
C ALA A 251 -4.78 -17.06 12.37
N PRO A 252 -4.83 -17.95 11.35
CA PRO A 252 -5.79 -19.05 11.37
C PRO A 252 -5.56 -19.84 12.67
N LYS A 253 -6.64 -20.03 13.43
CA LYS A 253 -6.64 -20.86 14.64
C LYS A 253 -6.36 -22.32 14.31
#